data_AF-A0A150SQN5-F1
#
_entry.id   AF-A0A150SQN5-F1
#
_cell.length_a   1.000
_cell.length_b   1.000
_cell.length_c   1.000
_cell.angle_alpha   90.00
_cell.angle_beta   90.00
_cell.angle_gamma   90.00
#
_symmetry.space_group_name_H-M   'P 1'
#
loop_
_entity.id
_entity.type
_entity.pdbx_description
1 polymer ?
#
loop_
_entity_poly.entity_id
_entity_poly.type
_entity_poly.pdbx_seq_one_letter_code
_entity_poly.pdbx_strand_id
1 'polypeptide(L)'
;MLGWRWLGALCLAGMLSGAAGCKNKNERWEGAQEAAEQRAEEKAKGDAPKAVEGAKLNAFFPADGVDGLKRTFEQEKDGFVQAKYAKDGAEATLSISDLVQNEDARKKFADATEKLGSDPLTTVGKNQTTALVANRWQIKVSSQAMDHAARKALLEKFDLGGLRSFNPPTK
;
A
#
# COMPACT_ATOMS: atom_id res chain seq x y z
N MET A 1 74.42 -1.82 24.06
CA MET A 1 73.48 -2.62 23.24
C MET A 1 72.10 -2.32 23.81
N LEU A 2 71.33 -1.30 23.38
CA LEU A 2 70.83 -0.96 22.04
C LEU A 2 69.94 -2.05 21.40
N GLY A 3 68.66 -1.71 21.17
CA GLY A 3 67.57 -2.57 20.70
C GLY A 3 66.25 -2.17 21.39
N TRP A 4 65.59 -1.06 21.06
CA TRP A 4 64.83 -0.77 19.82
C TRP A 4 63.55 -1.63 19.70
N ARG A 5 62.40 -1.12 20.19
CA ARG A 5 61.17 -0.66 19.46
C ARG A 5 59.98 -0.77 20.46
N TRP A 6 58.84 -0.08 20.36
CA TRP A 6 58.34 0.97 19.45
C TRP A 6 57.21 1.75 20.18
N LEU A 7 57.14 3.09 20.06
CA LEU A 7 55.93 3.88 20.38
C LEU A 7 55.81 5.05 19.40
N GLY A 8 54.87 4.96 18.45
CA GLY A 8 54.29 6.13 17.77
C GLY A 8 52.95 6.43 18.46
N ALA A 9 52.61 7.66 18.77
CA ALA A 9 52.72 8.77 17.83
C ALA A 9 51.34 9.39 17.60
N LEU A 10 50.58 9.65 18.67
CA LEU A 10 49.25 10.26 18.59
C LEU A 10 49.37 11.69 18.04
N CYS A 11 48.87 11.96 16.83
CA CYS A 11 48.49 13.30 16.36
C CYS A 11 47.91 13.25 14.93
N LEU A 12 46.64 13.59 14.75
CA LEU A 12 46.25 14.63 13.79
C LEU A 12 44.83 15.16 14.08
N ALA A 13 44.74 16.46 14.36
CA ALA A 13 43.45 17.16 14.42
C ALA A 13 42.98 17.49 12.99
N GLY A 14 41.66 17.45 12.76
CA GLY A 14 41.07 17.59 11.43
C GLY A 14 39.75 18.36 11.43
N MET A 15 39.86 19.70 11.47
CA MET A 15 38.91 20.67 10.90
C MET A 15 37.49 20.77 11.51
N LEU A 16 37.28 21.86 12.28
CA LEU A 16 35.95 22.36 12.63
C LEU A 16 35.41 23.34 11.58
N SER A 17 34.08 23.35 11.42
CA SER A 17 33.24 24.46 10.95
C SER A 17 33.29 24.92 9.49
N GLY A 18 32.17 24.75 8.78
CA GLY A 18 31.92 25.31 7.44
C GLY A 18 30.45 25.35 7.01
N ALA A 19 29.76 26.44 7.37
CA ALA A 19 28.61 27.05 6.68
C ALA A 19 27.20 26.40 6.60
N ALA A 20 26.23 27.32 6.56
CA ALA A 20 24.88 27.25 5.97
C ALA A 20 23.79 26.40 6.65
N GLY A 21 22.60 27.00 6.76
CA GLY A 21 21.46 26.41 7.45
C GLY A 21 20.48 25.68 6.52
N CYS A 22 19.85 24.64 7.08
CA CYS A 22 18.48 24.22 6.76
C CYS A 22 17.96 23.43 7.97
N LYS A 23 17.19 24.09 8.85
CA LYS A 23 16.34 23.36 9.80
C LYS A 23 15.24 22.63 9.02
N ASN A 24 14.80 21.49 9.53
CA ASN A 24 13.79 20.56 8.98
C ASN A 24 14.31 19.65 7.85
N LYS A 25 14.64 18.39 8.18
CA LYS A 25 14.60 17.26 7.22
C LYS A 25 14.74 15.81 7.77
N ASN A 26 14.84 15.56 9.08
CA ASN A 26 15.07 14.20 9.60
C ASN A 26 13.82 13.43 10.09
N GLU A 27 12.81 14.12 10.64
CA GLU A 27 11.62 13.50 11.27
C GLU A 27 10.90 12.48 10.37
N ARG A 28 10.85 12.74 9.04
CA ARG A 28 10.24 11.83 8.05
C ARG A 28 10.97 10.49 7.93
N TRP A 29 12.26 10.45 8.21
CA TRP A 29 13.10 9.24 8.13
C TRP A 29 13.22 8.53 9.48
N GLU A 30 13.18 9.28 10.58
CA GLU A 30 13.13 8.73 11.95
C GLU A 30 11.79 8.03 12.19
N GLY A 31 10.66 8.70 11.95
CA GLY A 31 9.33 8.08 12.07
C GLY A 31 9.08 6.93 11.08
N ALA A 32 9.79 6.91 9.95
CA ALA A 32 9.77 5.77 9.02
C ALA A 32 10.58 4.55 9.52
N GLN A 33 11.62 4.78 10.33
CA GLN A 33 12.37 3.72 11.01
C GLN A 33 11.59 3.19 12.21
N GLU A 34 11.05 4.04 13.08
CA GLU A 34 10.21 3.60 14.21
C GLU A 34 8.99 2.80 13.74
N ALA A 35 8.30 3.23 12.68
CA ALA A 35 7.19 2.48 12.10
C ALA A 35 7.61 1.16 11.40
N ALA A 36 8.89 1.02 11.02
CA ALA A 36 9.43 -0.23 10.51
C ALA A 36 9.83 -1.18 11.65
N GLU A 37 10.43 -0.66 12.73
CA GLU A 37 10.81 -1.40 13.93
C GLU A 37 9.58 -1.90 14.70
N GLN A 38 8.56 -1.05 14.90
CA GLN A 38 7.29 -1.47 15.51
C GLN A 38 6.62 -2.59 14.69
N ARG A 39 6.55 -2.45 13.36
CA ARG A 39 6.02 -3.51 12.47
C ARG A 39 6.89 -4.78 12.49
N ALA A 40 8.20 -4.67 12.77
CA ALA A 40 9.08 -5.82 12.94
C ALA A 40 8.87 -6.50 14.31
N GLU A 41 8.68 -5.75 15.39
CA GLU A 41 8.35 -6.29 16.70
C GLU A 41 6.98 -6.97 16.73
N GLU A 42 5.94 -6.37 16.14
CA GLU A 42 4.62 -7.01 16.04
C GLU A 42 4.68 -8.32 15.26
N LYS A 43 5.48 -8.37 14.18
CA LYS A 43 5.78 -9.59 13.43
C LYS A 43 6.53 -10.63 14.27
N ALA A 44 7.44 -10.20 15.13
CA ALA A 44 8.21 -11.09 16.00
C ALA A 44 7.39 -11.63 17.19
N LYS A 45 6.40 -10.87 17.68
CA LYS A 45 5.49 -11.26 18.78
C LYS A 45 4.40 -12.23 18.34
N GLY A 46 4.15 -12.37 17.03
CA GLY A 46 3.15 -13.29 16.47
C GLY A 46 1.71 -12.74 16.44
N ASP A 47 1.45 -11.62 17.13
CA ASP A 47 0.14 -10.94 17.15
C ASP A 47 -0.14 -10.09 15.90
N ALA A 48 0.85 -9.83 15.04
CA ALA A 48 0.64 -9.10 13.79
C ALA A 48 -0.35 -9.85 12.86
N PRO A 49 -1.56 -9.32 12.59
CA PRO A 49 -2.50 -9.96 11.68
C PRO A 49 -1.87 -10.12 10.30
N LYS A 50 -1.76 -11.37 9.85
CA LYS A 50 -1.08 -11.74 8.61
C LYS A 50 -1.89 -11.28 7.39
N ALA A 51 -1.18 -10.78 6.39
CA ALA A 51 -1.75 -10.42 5.10
C ALA A 51 -2.25 -11.70 4.37
N VAL A 52 -3.40 -11.63 3.72
CA VAL A 52 -4.00 -12.79 3.05
C VAL A 52 -3.26 -13.13 1.76
N GLU A 53 -2.99 -14.41 1.52
CA GLU A 53 -2.60 -14.93 0.20
C GLU A 53 -3.41 -14.29 -0.94
N GLY A 54 -2.72 -13.68 -1.91
CA GLY A 54 -3.36 -12.96 -3.01
C GLY A 54 -4.40 -13.81 -3.76
N ALA A 55 -4.12 -15.09 -3.98
CA ALA A 55 -5.02 -16.02 -4.66
C ALA A 55 -6.45 -16.09 -4.06
N LYS A 56 -6.60 -15.85 -2.74
CA LYS A 56 -7.92 -15.80 -2.08
C LYS A 56 -8.69 -14.51 -2.41
N LEU A 57 -7.98 -13.42 -2.72
CA LEU A 57 -8.56 -12.14 -3.13
C LEU A 57 -9.06 -12.16 -4.58
N ASN A 58 -8.53 -13.05 -5.43
CA ASN A 58 -8.95 -13.22 -6.84
C ASN A 58 -10.46 -13.47 -7.00
N ALA A 59 -11.09 -14.10 -6.00
CA ALA A 59 -12.52 -14.40 -5.98
C ALA A 59 -13.41 -13.14 -5.91
N PHE A 60 -12.93 -12.05 -5.31
CA PHE A 60 -13.71 -10.81 -5.12
C PHE A 60 -13.62 -9.84 -6.30
N PHE A 61 -12.75 -10.10 -7.27
CA PHE A 61 -12.69 -9.35 -8.52
C PHE A 61 -13.90 -9.70 -9.41
N PRO A 62 -14.46 -8.74 -10.17
CA PRO A 62 -15.53 -9.02 -11.12
C PRO A 62 -15.14 -10.16 -12.07
N ALA A 63 -16.11 -11.04 -12.34
CA ALA A 63 -15.91 -12.22 -13.16
C ALA A 63 -15.67 -11.87 -14.65
N ASP A 64 -14.90 -12.72 -15.32
CA ASP A 64 -14.69 -12.62 -16.76
C ASP A 64 -16.01 -12.70 -17.54
N GLY A 65 -16.15 -11.87 -18.58
CA GLY A 65 -17.35 -11.78 -19.41
C GLY A 65 -18.47 -10.91 -18.85
N VAL A 66 -18.44 -10.52 -17.57
CA VAL A 66 -19.33 -9.46 -17.05
C VAL A 66 -19.08 -8.20 -17.87
N ASP A 67 -20.14 -7.63 -18.46
CA ASP A 67 -20.08 -6.44 -19.34
C ASP A 67 -19.05 -6.54 -20.48
N GLY A 68 -18.66 -7.75 -20.92
CA GLY A 68 -17.67 -7.99 -21.97
C GLY A 68 -16.20 -7.83 -21.55
N LEU A 69 -15.91 -7.70 -20.25
CA LEU A 69 -14.55 -7.52 -19.75
C LEU A 69 -13.74 -8.82 -19.74
N LYS A 70 -12.45 -8.72 -20.12
CA LYS A 70 -11.45 -9.77 -19.91
C LYS A 70 -10.45 -9.35 -18.84
N ARG A 71 -10.26 -10.20 -17.82
CA ARG A 71 -9.38 -10.00 -16.68
C ARG A 71 -8.08 -10.80 -16.84
N THR A 72 -6.95 -10.16 -16.58
CA THR A 72 -5.62 -10.79 -16.54
C THR A 72 -4.95 -10.40 -15.24
N PHE A 73 -4.68 -11.36 -14.35
CA PHE A 73 -3.90 -11.10 -13.15
C PHE A 73 -2.44 -10.80 -13.53
N GLU A 74 -1.92 -9.66 -13.10
CA GLU A 74 -0.55 -9.21 -13.41
C GLU A 74 0.40 -9.36 -12.20
N GLN A 75 -0.13 -9.19 -10.99
CA GLN A 75 0.61 -9.35 -9.75
C GLN A 75 -0.29 -9.96 -8.69
N GLU A 76 0.17 -11.04 -8.08
CA GLU A 76 -0.46 -11.68 -6.93
C GLU A 76 0.61 -11.83 -5.84
N LYS A 77 0.33 -11.27 -4.66
CA LYS A 77 1.21 -11.23 -3.49
C LYS A 77 0.35 -11.31 -2.23
N ASP A 78 0.95 -11.65 -1.10
CA ASP A 78 0.26 -11.61 0.18
C ASP A 78 -0.18 -10.18 0.51
N GLY A 79 -1.50 -10.01 0.67
CA GLY A 79 -2.17 -8.72 0.89
C GLY A 79 -2.28 -7.84 -0.34
N PHE A 80 -1.96 -8.30 -1.55
CA PHE A 80 -2.09 -7.50 -2.76
C PHE A 80 -2.33 -8.31 -4.02
N VAL A 81 -3.41 -7.99 -4.73
CA VAL A 81 -3.64 -8.47 -6.10
C VAL A 81 -3.86 -7.29 -7.03
N GLN A 82 -3.27 -7.37 -8.21
CA GLN A 82 -3.53 -6.49 -9.35
C GLN A 82 -3.94 -7.33 -10.55
N ALA A 83 -5.04 -6.93 -11.17
CA ALA A 83 -5.50 -7.48 -12.44
C ALA A 83 -5.76 -6.34 -13.45
N LYS A 84 -5.30 -6.55 -14.68
CA LYS A 84 -5.58 -5.69 -15.82
C LYS A 84 -6.88 -6.13 -16.49
N TYR A 85 -7.66 -5.15 -16.90
CA TYR A 85 -8.93 -5.30 -17.57
C TYR A 85 -8.87 -4.54 -18.89
N ALA A 86 -9.32 -5.18 -19.95
CA ALA A 86 -9.53 -4.54 -21.25
C ALA A 86 -11.01 -4.61 -21.62
N LYS A 87 -11.56 -3.49 -22.07
CA LYS A 87 -12.93 -3.35 -22.57
C LYS A 87 -12.96 -2.33 -23.70
N ASP A 88 -13.45 -2.73 -24.88
CA ASP A 88 -13.71 -1.83 -26.02
C ASP A 88 -12.52 -0.92 -26.41
N GLY A 89 -11.29 -1.41 -26.24
CA GLY A 89 -10.04 -0.66 -26.48
C GLY A 89 -9.57 0.23 -25.31
N ALA A 90 -10.38 0.37 -24.25
CA ALA A 90 -10.00 1.00 -22.99
C ALA A 90 -9.35 -0.03 -22.05
N GLU A 91 -8.25 0.37 -21.39
CA GLU A 91 -7.59 -0.43 -20.35
C GLU A 91 -7.83 0.16 -18.96
N ALA A 92 -8.08 -0.72 -17.98
CA ALA A 92 -8.21 -0.38 -16.58
C ALA A 92 -7.42 -1.37 -15.71
N THR A 93 -6.64 -0.87 -14.77
CA THR A 93 -5.94 -1.67 -13.76
C THR A 93 -6.75 -1.68 -12.48
N LEU A 94 -7.22 -2.84 -12.08
CA LEU A 94 -7.96 -3.08 -10.85
C LEU A 94 -7.02 -3.69 -9.81
N SER A 95 -7.13 -3.30 -8.55
CA SER A 95 -6.35 -3.93 -7.47
C SER A 95 -7.11 -3.99 -6.15
N ILE A 96 -6.87 -5.06 -5.38
CA ILE A 96 -7.31 -5.23 -4.00
C ILE A 96 -6.06 -5.29 -3.12
N SER A 97 -6.00 -4.45 -2.08
CA SER A 97 -4.96 -4.45 -1.06
C SER A 97 -5.54 -4.74 0.32
N ASP A 98 -4.89 -5.60 1.10
CA ASP A 98 -5.16 -5.76 2.53
C ASP A 98 -4.42 -4.67 3.31
N LEU A 99 -5.17 -3.76 3.93
CA LEU A 99 -4.62 -2.68 4.76
C LEU A 99 -4.57 -3.03 6.24
N VAL A 100 -4.72 -4.30 6.63
CA VAL A 100 -4.65 -4.70 8.06
C VAL A 100 -3.33 -4.26 8.71
N GLN A 101 -2.22 -4.33 7.96
CA GLN A 101 -0.87 -3.88 8.36
C GLN A 101 -0.52 -2.44 7.94
N ASN A 102 -1.47 -1.66 7.40
CA ASN A 102 -1.20 -0.37 6.76
C ASN A 102 -2.22 0.71 7.17
N GLU A 103 -2.04 1.23 8.38
CA GLU A 103 -2.94 2.24 8.95
C GLU A 103 -2.96 3.55 8.16
N ASP A 104 -1.82 3.99 7.65
CA ASP A 104 -1.69 5.27 6.93
C ASP A 104 -2.39 5.25 5.58
N ALA A 105 -2.58 4.07 4.99
CA ALA A 105 -3.47 3.90 3.86
C ALA A 105 -4.95 4.03 4.28
N ARG A 106 -5.35 3.53 5.45
CA ARG A 106 -6.73 3.70 5.98
C ARG A 106 -7.03 5.16 6.35
N LYS A 107 -6.09 5.87 6.97
CA LYS A 107 -6.23 7.29 7.35
C LYS A 107 -6.56 8.21 6.15
N LYS A 108 -6.10 7.88 4.94
CA LYS A 108 -6.43 8.63 3.70
C LYS A 108 -7.91 8.60 3.30
N PHE A 109 -8.70 7.73 3.92
CA PHE A 109 -10.15 7.64 3.73
C PHE A 109 -10.94 8.34 4.84
N ALA A 110 -10.28 8.90 5.87
CA ALA A 110 -10.96 9.65 6.93
C ALA A 110 -11.61 10.94 6.38
N ASP A 111 -10.93 11.63 5.47
CA ASP A 111 -11.40 12.86 4.82
C ASP A 111 -12.23 12.58 3.54
N ALA A 112 -12.59 11.33 3.27
CA ALA A 112 -13.36 10.94 2.09
C ALA A 112 -14.82 11.41 2.19
N THR A 113 -15.16 12.42 1.40
CA THR A 113 -16.54 12.95 1.30
C THR A 113 -17.44 12.07 0.42
N GLU A 114 -16.87 11.40 -0.58
CA GLU A 114 -17.59 10.47 -1.43
C GLU A 114 -17.69 9.06 -0.84
N LYS A 115 -18.68 8.29 -1.29
CA LYS A 115 -18.94 6.92 -0.83
C LYS A 115 -19.29 5.96 -1.97
N LEU A 116 -18.92 4.70 -1.76
CA LEU A 116 -19.28 3.52 -2.54
C LEU A 116 -20.26 2.69 -1.67
N GLY A 117 -21.56 2.90 -1.86
CA GLY A 117 -22.56 2.43 -0.89
C GLY A 117 -22.32 3.09 0.49
N SER A 118 -21.95 2.29 1.49
CA SER A 118 -21.58 2.77 2.84
C SER A 118 -20.07 2.98 3.05
N ASP A 119 -19.22 2.50 2.14
CA ASP A 119 -17.76 2.60 2.29
C ASP A 119 -17.22 3.95 1.79
N PRO A 120 -16.22 4.56 2.46
CA PRO A 120 -15.59 5.79 1.97
C PRO A 120 -14.84 5.56 0.65
N LEU A 121 -15.02 6.49 -0.29
CA LEU A 121 -14.42 6.49 -1.62
C LEU A 121 -13.66 7.81 -1.83
N THR A 122 -12.48 7.72 -2.44
CA THR A 122 -11.65 8.88 -2.78
C THR A 122 -11.01 8.71 -4.16
N THR A 123 -10.72 9.83 -4.80
CA THR A 123 -10.05 9.89 -6.10
C THR A 123 -8.60 10.32 -5.91
N VAL A 124 -7.67 9.53 -6.45
CA VAL A 124 -6.23 9.76 -6.34
C VAL A 124 -5.72 10.27 -7.70
N GLY A 125 -5.40 11.56 -7.74
CA GLY A 125 -5.08 12.25 -8.99
C GLY A 125 -6.27 12.28 -9.96
N LYS A 126 -6.01 12.29 -11.28
CA LYS A 126 -7.08 12.34 -12.28
C LYS A 126 -7.64 10.98 -12.71
N ASN A 127 -6.87 9.90 -12.57
CA ASN A 127 -7.09 8.63 -13.27
C ASN A 127 -7.38 7.43 -12.36
N GLN A 128 -7.40 7.61 -11.03
CA GLN A 128 -7.58 6.52 -10.08
C GLN A 128 -8.72 6.81 -9.11
N THR A 129 -9.61 5.84 -8.94
CA THR A 129 -10.65 5.86 -7.90
C THR A 129 -10.38 4.70 -6.95
N THR A 130 -10.51 4.92 -5.65
CA THR A 130 -10.25 3.90 -4.63
C THR A 130 -11.26 4.00 -3.50
N ALA A 131 -11.65 2.87 -2.93
CA ALA A 131 -12.57 2.79 -1.80
C ALA A 131 -12.01 1.86 -0.72
N LEU A 132 -12.37 2.12 0.54
CA LEU A 132 -11.96 1.34 1.70
C LEU A 132 -13.15 0.53 2.23
N VAL A 133 -13.20 -0.74 1.85
CA VAL A 133 -14.26 -1.68 2.23
C VAL A 133 -13.96 -2.26 3.61
N ALA A 134 -14.97 -2.23 4.50
CA ALA A 134 -14.91 -2.82 5.84
C ALA A 134 -13.73 -2.36 6.72
N ASN A 135 -13.22 -1.15 6.50
CA ASN A 135 -12.02 -0.61 7.17
C ASN A 135 -10.76 -1.51 7.05
N ARG A 136 -10.69 -2.35 6.02
CA ARG A 136 -9.57 -3.28 5.81
C ARG A 136 -9.13 -3.37 4.35
N TRP A 137 -10.07 -3.51 3.41
CA TRP A 137 -9.74 -3.80 2.02
C TRP A 137 -9.75 -2.51 1.20
N GLN A 138 -8.59 -2.14 0.66
CA GLN A 138 -8.53 -1.07 -0.33
C GLN A 138 -8.74 -1.65 -1.72
N ILE A 139 -9.88 -1.33 -2.32
CA ILE A 139 -10.14 -1.58 -3.74
C ILE A 139 -9.78 -0.33 -4.55
N LYS A 140 -9.24 -0.50 -5.76
CA LYS A 140 -8.82 0.59 -6.64
C LYS A 140 -9.04 0.24 -8.10
N VAL A 141 -9.56 1.18 -8.88
CA VAL A 141 -9.61 1.17 -10.34
C VAL A 141 -8.75 2.33 -10.85
N SER A 142 -7.82 2.05 -11.77
CA SER A 142 -6.93 3.02 -12.41
C SER A 142 -7.07 2.92 -13.91
N SER A 143 -7.54 3.96 -14.60
CA SER A 143 -7.63 4.00 -16.07
C SER A 143 -7.35 5.41 -16.60
N GLN A 144 -6.70 5.48 -17.76
CA GLN A 144 -6.46 6.74 -18.46
C GLN A 144 -7.61 7.13 -19.40
N ALA A 145 -8.46 6.17 -19.79
CA ALA A 145 -9.55 6.35 -20.74
C ALA A 145 -10.92 6.50 -20.06
N MET A 146 -11.08 6.02 -18.82
CA MET A 146 -12.37 6.04 -18.11
C MET A 146 -12.50 7.27 -17.19
N ASP A 147 -13.67 7.91 -17.25
CA ASP A 147 -14.04 8.99 -16.33
C ASP A 147 -14.23 8.48 -14.88
N HIS A 148 -14.59 9.39 -13.96
CA HIS A 148 -14.79 9.03 -12.56
C HIS A 148 -15.99 8.10 -12.33
N ALA A 149 -17.10 8.32 -13.05
CA ALA A 149 -18.34 7.56 -12.87
C ALA A 149 -18.19 6.13 -13.38
N ALA A 150 -17.54 5.93 -14.53
CA ALA A 150 -17.24 4.61 -15.09
C ALA A 150 -16.26 3.83 -14.21
N ARG A 151 -15.26 4.50 -13.61
CA ARG A 151 -14.37 3.88 -12.60
C ARG A 151 -15.11 3.50 -11.33
N LYS A 152 -16.03 4.34 -10.86
CA LYS A 152 -16.90 4.03 -9.71
C LYS A 152 -17.80 2.82 -10.00
N ALA A 153 -18.45 2.78 -11.16
CA ALA A 153 -19.26 1.65 -11.60
C ALA A 153 -18.46 0.34 -11.63
N LEU A 154 -17.18 0.36 -12.04
CA LEU A 154 -16.31 -0.83 -11.93
C LEU A 154 -15.98 -1.22 -10.48
N LEU A 155 -15.84 -0.26 -9.55
CA LEU A 155 -15.67 -0.58 -8.13
C LEU A 155 -16.92 -1.25 -7.53
N GLU A 156 -18.12 -0.89 -7.99
CA GLU A 156 -19.39 -1.51 -7.59
C GLU A 156 -19.55 -2.95 -8.11
N LYS A 157 -18.74 -3.38 -9.09
CA LYS A 157 -18.74 -4.74 -9.66
C LYS A 157 -17.84 -5.72 -8.89
N PHE A 158 -17.05 -5.24 -7.93
CA PHE A 158 -16.36 -6.13 -6.98
C PHE A 158 -17.37 -6.76 -6.02
N ASP A 159 -17.04 -7.94 -5.49
CA ASP A 159 -17.83 -8.55 -4.42
C ASP A 159 -17.55 -7.85 -3.08
N LEU A 160 -18.18 -6.69 -2.91
CA LEU A 160 -18.11 -5.90 -1.67
C LEU A 160 -18.71 -6.67 -0.47
N GLY A 161 -19.71 -7.53 -0.70
CA GLY A 161 -20.35 -8.34 0.34
C GLY A 161 -19.42 -9.45 0.84
N GLY A 162 -18.77 -10.13 -0.10
CA GLY A 162 -17.68 -11.08 0.15
C GLY A 162 -16.54 -10.41 0.91
N LEU A 163 -15.99 -9.29 0.43
CA LEU A 163 -14.92 -8.57 1.13
C LEU A 163 -15.31 -8.16 2.56
N ARG A 164 -16.52 -7.67 2.80
CA ARG A 164 -17.01 -7.33 4.17
C ARG A 164 -17.10 -8.55 5.08
N SER A 165 -17.50 -9.69 4.55
CA SER A 165 -17.69 -10.94 5.29
C SER A 165 -16.40 -11.76 5.42
N PHE A 166 -15.41 -11.47 4.56
CA PHE A 166 -14.16 -12.19 4.48
C PHE A 166 -13.24 -11.79 5.64
N ASN A 167 -13.32 -12.55 6.73
CA ASN A 167 -12.33 -12.47 7.80
C ASN A 167 -11.34 -13.64 7.66
N PRO A 168 -10.12 -13.41 7.14
CA PRO A 168 -9.09 -14.44 7.07
C PRO A 168 -8.65 -14.90 8.48
N PRO A 169 -8.25 -16.16 8.65
CA PRO A 169 -7.81 -16.67 9.95
C PRO A 169 -6.54 -15.95 10.44
N THR A 170 -6.51 -15.66 11.74
CA THR A 170 -5.43 -14.94 12.43
C THR A 170 -4.38 -15.87 13.04
N LYS A 171 -4.12 -17.03 12.43
CA LYS A 171 -3.19 -18.06 12.90
C LYS A 171 -2.26 -18.51 11.77
#